data_AF-A0A2H3KWH6-F1
#
_entry.id   AF-A0A2H3KWH6-F1
#
_cell.length_a   1.000
_cell.length_b   1.000
_cell.length_c   1.000
_cell.angle_alpha   90.00
_cell.angle_beta   90.00
_cell.angle_gamma   90.00
#
_symmetry.space_group_name_H-M   'P 1'
#
loop_
_entity.id
_entity.type
_entity.pdbx_description
1 polymer ?
#
loop_
_entity_poly.entity_id
_entity_poly.type
_entity_poly.pdbx_seq_one_letter_code
_entity_poly.pdbx_strand_id
1 'polypeptide(L)'
;MTITDRMLTGAIANNPSHYDGDGEWRYSIPHQTLYFSKATDPDPRDAEPFFALPSLNPDGSHRMERAFRAFIKRRWLPSRQQELEQFAARKGWHLAMELRYGGGALDDKEAEEWQYVVNRELERLARQVRAQIAALHQASSA
;
A
#
# COMPACT_ATOMS: atom_id res chain seq x y z
N MET A 1 -11.64 -4.92 19.83
CA MET A 1 -11.84 -3.54 19.31
C MET A 1 -12.10 -3.65 17.82
N THR A 2 -13.11 -2.98 17.28
CA THR A 2 -13.43 -3.06 15.85
C THR A 2 -12.38 -2.31 15.04
N ILE A 3 -11.71 -2.98 14.09
CA ILE A 3 -10.76 -2.35 13.16
C ILE A 3 -11.52 -1.30 12.35
N THR A 4 -11.04 -0.06 12.34
CA THR A 4 -11.58 1.03 11.53
C THR A 4 -10.98 1.00 10.12
N ASP A 5 -11.68 1.59 9.14
CA ASP A 5 -11.15 1.66 7.76
C ASP A 5 -9.85 2.46 7.68
N ARG A 6 -9.71 3.51 8.50
CA ARG A 6 -8.45 4.28 8.60
C ARG A 6 -7.28 3.40 9.05
N MET A 7 -7.48 2.55 10.06
CA MET A 7 -6.44 1.63 10.53
C MET A 7 -6.08 0.61 9.45
N LEU A 8 -7.10 0.03 8.80
CA LEU A 8 -6.90 -0.98 7.76
C LEU A 8 -6.16 -0.40 6.55
N THR A 9 -6.61 0.75 6.03
CA THR A 9 -5.95 1.45 4.93
C THR A 9 -4.53 1.85 5.29
N GLY A 10 -4.31 2.36 6.51
CA GLY A 10 -2.97 2.70 6.99
C GLY A 10 -2.03 1.49 7.04
N ALA A 11 -2.52 0.35 7.52
CA ALA A 11 -1.74 -0.89 7.55
C ALA A 11 -1.42 -1.38 6.12
N ILE A 12 -2.39 -1.41 5.21
CA ILE A 12 -2.18 -1.82 3.80
C ILE A 12 -1.20 -0.89 3.07
N ALA A 13 -1.31 0.43 3.28
CA ALA A 13 -0.44 1.41 2.64
C ALA A 13 1.02 1.29 3.08
N ASN A 14 1.24 0.95 4.36
CA ASN A 14 2.57 0.80 4.95
C ASN A 14 3.00 -0.66 5.09
N ASN A 15 2.36 -1.59 4.36
CA ASN A 15 2.70 -3.00 4.43
C ASN A 15 3.85 -3.32 3.47
N PRO A 16 5.05 -3.68 3.94
CA PRO A 16 6.14 -4.10 3.05
C PRO A 16 5.82 -5.46 2.41
N SER A 17 5.00 -6.29 3.08
CA SER A 17 4.59 -7.63 2.62
C SER A 17 5.78 -8.57 2.39
N HIS A 18 6.78 -8.47 3.26
CA HIS A 18 8.01 -9.25 3.21
C HIS A 18 8.45 -9.66 4.62
N TYR A 19 7.84 -10.71 5.17
CA TYR A 19 8.09 -11.17 6.54
C TYR A 19 9.56 -11.44 6.86
N ASP A 20 10.29 -12.07 5.94
CA ASP A 20 11.72 -12.41 6.12
C ASP A 20 12.66 -11.19 6.05
N GLY A 21 12.14 -10.02 5.64
CA GLY A 21 12.87 -8.77 5.55
C GLY A 21 12.26 -7.68 6.44
N ASP A 22 11.70 -6.66 5.81
CA ASP A 22 11.22 -5.45 6.51
C ASP A 22 9.94 -5.69 7.31
N GLY A 23 9.28 -6.83 7.10
CA GLY A 23 8.12 -7.29 7.85
C GLY A 23 6.81 -7.21 7.07
N GLU A 24 5.71 -7.54 7.74
CA GLU A 24 4.39 -7.45 7.17
C GLU A 24 3.30 -7.20 8.21
N TRP A 25 2.25 -6.50 7.78
CA TRP A 25 1.02 -6.37 8.53
C TRP A 25 0.16 -7.62 8.34
N ARG A 26 -0.36 -8.13 9.45
CA ARG A 26 -1.21 -9.33 9.54
C ARG A 26 -2.49 -9.00 10.30
N TYR A 27 -3.52 -9.81 10.08
CA TYR A 27 -4.74 -9.84 10.87
C TYR A 27 -4.76 -11.12 11.72
N SER A 28 -4.84 -10.96 13.04
CA SER A 28 -5.05 -12.07 13.96
C SER A 28 -6.54 -12.40 14.02
N ILE A 29 -6.88 -13.65 13.73
CA ILE A 29 -8.27 -14.13 13.70
C ILE A 29 -8.86 -14.20 15.11
N PRO A 30 -8.20 -14.81 16.11
CA PRO A 30 -8.75 -14.90 17.47
C PRO A 30 -8.94 -13.54 18.14
N HIS A 31 -7.98 -12.62 17.96
CA HIS A 31 -7.99 -11.30 18.62
C HIS A 31 -8.71 -10.23 17.81
N GLN A 32 -9.10 -10.54 16.56
CA GLN A 32 -9.74 -9.64 15.62
C GLN A 32 -9.02 -8.29 15.46
N THR A 33 -7.69 -8.33 15.42
CA THR A 33 -6.85 -7.12 15.44
C THR A 33 -5.74 -7.19 14.38
N LEU A 34 -5.25 -6.02 13.99
CA LEU A 34 -4.08 -5.90 13.13
C LEU A 34 -2.82 -5.92 13.98
N TYR A 35 -1.76 -6.53 13.45
CA TYR A 35 -0.44 -6.49 14.06
C TYR A 35 0.64 -6.54 13.01
N PHE A 36 1.83 -6.07 13.37
CA PHE A 36 3.00 -6.09 12.50
C PHE A 36 3.96 -7.13 13.03
N SER A 37 4.59 -7.88 12.12
CA SER A 37 5.61 -8.84 12.51
C SER A 37 6.67 -9.02 11.42
N LYS A 38 7.86 -9.45 11.82
CA LYS A 38 8.99 -9.76 10.94
C LYS A 38 9.80 -10.91 11.53
N ALA A 39 10.51 -11.66 10.70
CA ALA A 39 11.25 -12.85 11.15
C ALA A 39 12.29 -12.57 12.25
N THR A 40 12.90 -11.38 12.25
CA THR A 40 13.90 -10.99 13.27
C THR A 40 13.28 -10.56 14.60
N ASP A 41 11.97 -10.28 14.62
CA ASP A 41 11.21 -9.82 15.79
C ASP A 41 9.76 -10.35 15.68
N PRO A 42 9.57 -11.67 15.85
CA PRO A 42 8.28 -12.30 15.65
C PRO A 42 7.30 -11.88 16.75
N ASP A 43 6.05 -11.63 16.37
CA ASP A 43 4.99 -11.31 17.34
C ASP A 43 4.45 -12.63 17.91
N PRO A 44 4.14 -12.74 19.22
CA PRO A 44 3.57 -13.96 19.79
C PRO A 44 2.33 -14.50 19.05
N ARG A 45 1.56 -13.61 18.41
CA ARG A 45 0.38 -13.97 17.61
C ARG A 45 0.70 -14.74 16.32
N ASP A 46 1.96 -14.82 15.92
CA ASP A 46 2.39 -15.68 14.82
C ASP A 46 2.18 -17.18 15.11
N ALA A 47 2.01 -17.57 16.38
CA ALA A 47 1.66 -18.93 16.77
C ALA A 47 0.15 -19.25 16.64
N GLU A 48 -0.68 -18.26 16.32
CA GLU A 48 -2.13 -18.37 16.23
C GLU A 48 -2.62 -18.25 14.78
N PRO A 49 -3.88 -18.61 14.46
CA PRO A 49 -4.43 -18.37 13.13
C PRO A 49 -4.43 -16.89 12.75
N PHE A 50 -3.75 -16.57 11.65
CA PHE A 50 -3.71 -15.22 11.06
C PHE A 50 -3.82 -15.29 9.53
N PHE A 51 -3.99 -14.12 8.91
CA PHE A 51 -3.67 -13.96 7.49
C PHE A 51 -2.90 -12.66 7.25
N ALA A 52 -1.98 -12.66 6.29
CA ALA A 52 -1.24 -11.47 5.90
C ALA A 52 -2.15 -10.48 5.16
N LEU A 53 -2.04 -9.20 5.47
CA LEU A 53 -2.73 -8.16 4.73
C LEU A 53 -2.13 -8.02 3.32
N PRO A 54 -2.91 -7.58 2.32
CA PRO A 54 -2.33 -7.15 1.06
C PRO A 54 -1.46 -5.91 1.26
N SER A 55 -0.62 -5.62 0.28
CA SER A 55 0.17 -4.41 0.22
C SER A 55 -0.16 -3.58 -1.03
N LEU A 56 -0.20 -2.26 -0.84
CA LEU A 56 -0.26 -1.31 -1.94
C LEU A 56 1.02 -1.37 -2.79
N ASN A 57 2.18 -1.40 -2.13
CA ASN A 57 3.49 -1.42 -2.76
C ASN A 57 4.42 -2.43 -2.06
N PRO A 58 4.30 -3.74 -2.37
CA PRO A 58 5.18 -4.74 -1.78
C PRO A 58 6.65 -4.42 -2.07
N ASP A 59 7.53 -4.71 -1.12
CA ASP A 59 8.96 -4.45 -1.27
C ASP A 59 9.52 -5.13 -2.53
N GLY A 60 10.39 -4.40 -3.24
CA GLY A 60 10.99 -4.87 -4.48
C GLY A 60 10.04 -5.03 -5.67
N SER A 61 8.72 -4.80 -5.51
CA SER A 61 7.75 -5.04 -6.59
C SER A 61 7.71 -3.94 -7.66
N HIS A 62 8.21 -2.75 -7.34
CA HIS A 62 8.09 -1.53 -8.16
C HIS A 62 6.65 -1.31 -8.68
N ARG A 63 5.63 -1.76 -7.92
CA ARG A 63 4.25 -1.77 -8.40
C ARG A 63 3.70 -0.37 -8.57
N MET A 64 3.93 0.50 -7.57
CA MET A 64 3.48 1.88 -7.63
C MET A 64 4.21 2.68 -8.69
N GLU A 65 5.52 2.45 -8.85
CA GLU A 65 6.29 3.04 -9.95
C GLU A 65 5.71 2.67 -11.32
N ARG A 66 5.46 1.38 -11.58
CA ARG A 66 4.87 0.92 -12.85
C ARG A 66 3.49 1.51 -13.08
N ALA A 67 2.66 1.58 -12.04
CA ALA A 67 1.33 2.19 -12.12
C ALA A 67 1.41 3.70 -12.43
N PHE A 68 2.32 4.42 -11.77
CA PHE A 68 2.54 5.84 -12.01
C PHE A 68 3.03 6.11 -13.43
N ARG A 69 4.04 5.35 -13.89
CA ARG A 69 4.55 5.45 -15.27
C ARG A 69 3.45 5.19 -16.30
N ALA A 70 2.57 4.21 -16.06
CA ALA A 70 1.43 3.96 -16.93
C ALA A 70 0.38 5.09 -16.88
N PHE A 71 0.18 5.69 -15.70
CA PHE A 71 -0.73 6.82 -15.50
C PHE A 71 -0.26 8.06 -16.26
N ILE A 72 0.99 8.50 -16.05
CA ILE A 72 1.55 9.70 -16.72
C ILE A 72 1.60 9.52 -18.23
N LYS A 73 1.90 8.30 -18.71
CA LYS A 73 1.92 7.98 -20.14
C LYS A 73 0.57 8.20 -20.82
N ARG A 74 -0.53 7.98 -20.10
CA ARG A 74 -1.90 8.11 -20.62
C ARG A 74 -2.47 9.51 -20.45
N ARG A 75 -2.06 10.25 -19.41
CA ARG A 75 -2.71 11.49 -18.98
C ARG A 75 -1.94 12.74 -19.37
N TRP A 76 -0.61 12.69 -19.42
CA TRP A 76 0.22 13.90 -19.51
C TRP A 76 0.92 14.02 -20.85
N LEU A 77 1.34 15.23 -21.21
CA LEU A 77 2.06 15.49 -22.46
C LEU A 77 3.42 14.79 -22.47
N PRO A 78 3.93 14.34 -23.64
CA PRO A 78 5.23 13.67 -23.73
C PRO A 78 6.40 14.48 -23.16
N SER A 79 6.40 15.80 -23.32
CA SER A 79 7.42 16.68 -22.74
C SER A 79 7.44 16.60 -21.22
N ARG A 80 6.26 16.63 -20.59
CA ARG A 80 6.13 16.53 -19.13
C ARG A 80 6.56 15.15 -18.61
N GLN A 81 6.23 14.09 -19.36
CA GLN A 81 6.70 12.74 -19.06
C GLN A 81 8.24 12.67 -19.07
N GLN A 82 8.88 13.25 -20.09
CA GLN A 82 10.35 13.28 -20.19
C GLN A 82 11.00 14.04 -19.03
N GLU A 83 10.43 15.17 -18.61
CA GLU A 83 10.91 15.91 -17.43
C GLU A 83 10.89 15.04 -16.16
N LEU A 84 9.80 14.31 -15.95
CA LEU A 84 9.65 13.41 -14.80
C LEU A 84 10.60 12.23 -14.87
N GLU A 85 10.81 11.64 -16.04
CA GLU A 85 11.77 10.56 -16.24
C GLU A 85 13.20 11.05 -15.98
N GLN A 86 13.57 12.24 -16.44
CA GLN A 86 14.86 12.86 -16.14
C GLN A 86 15.03 13.16 -14.65
N PHE A 87 13.98 13.64 -13.98
CA PHE A 87 13.98 13.84 -12.55
C PHE A 87 14.17 12.51 -11.81
N ALA A 88 13.37 11.49 -12.15
CA ALA A 88 13.43 10.16 -11.56
C ALA A 88 14.79 9.49 -11.78
N ALA A 89 15.44 9.69 -12.93
CA ALA A 89 16.79 9.18 -13.17
C ALA A 89 17.84 9.76 -12.20
N ARG A 90 17.62 10.98 -11.69
CA ARG A 90 18.54 11.66 -10.77
C ARG A 90 18.18 11.48 -9.29
N LYS A 91 16.90 11.38 -8.98
CA LYS A 91 16.36 11.43 -7.60
C LYS A 91 15.58 10.18 -7.20
N GLY A 92 15.26 9.31 -8.14
CA GLY A 92 14.44 8.12 -7.94
C GLY A 92 12.95 8.38 -8.17
N TRP A 93 12.23 7.31 -8.52
CA TRP A 93 10.78 7.36 -8.77
C TRP A 93 9.95 7.66 -7.53
N HIS A 94 10.44 7.30 -6.34
CA HIS A 94 9.77 7.64 -5.08
C HIS A 94 9.55 9.15 -4.98
N LEU A 95 10.60 9.97 -5.18
CA LEU A 95 10.45 11.44 -5.20
C LEU A 95 9.71 11.96 -6.43
N ALA A 96 9.81 11.28 -7.58
CA ALA A 96 9.09 11.72 -8.78
C ALA A 96 7.55 11.63 -8.64
N MET A 97 7.07 10.80 -7.71
CA MET A 97 5.65 10.63 -7.37
C MET A 97 5.18 11.57 -6.26
N GLU A 98 6.06 12.39 -5.69
CA GLU A 98 5.76 13.29 -4.58
C GLU A 98 5.54 14.74 -5.04
N LEU A 99 4.89 15.53 -4.18
CA LEU A 99 4.67 16.97 -4.36
C LEU A 99 6.00 17.75 -4.40
N ARG A 100 6.08 18.75 -5.29
CA ARG A 100 7.26 19.63 -5.45
C ARG A 100 7.70 20.32 -4.17
N TYR A 101 6.76 20.79 -3.35
CA TYR A 101 7.10 21.45 -2.08
C TYR A 101 7.75 20.52 -1.06
N GLY A 102 7.54 19.20 -1.19
CA GLY A 102 8.23 18.17 -0.40
C GLY A 102 9.55 17.67 -1.04
N GLY A 103 10.04 18.36 -2.08
CA GLY A 103 11.21 17.94 -2.84
C GLY A 103 10.90 16.94 -3.96
N GLY A 104 9.62 16.71 -4.26
CA GLY A 104 9.17 15.87 -5.35
C GLY A 104 9.08 16.58 -6.69
N ALA A 105 8.39 15.98 -7.65
CA ALA A 105 8.32 16.49 -9.03
C ALA A 105 6.92 16.96 -9.45
N LEU A 106 5.88 16.60 -8.71
CA LEU A 106 4.48 16.87 -9.04
C LEU A 106 4.03 18.27 -8.61
N ASP A 107 3.29 18.96 -9.47
CA ASP A 107 2.48 20.08 -9.01
C ASP A 107 1.25 19.61 -8.23
N ASP A 108 0.54 20.57 -7.61
CA ASP A 108 -0.59 20.26 -6.72
C ASP A 108 -1.70 19.47 -7.43
N LYS A 109 -1.98 19.80 -8.70
CA LYS A 109 -3.03 19.14 -9.47
C LYS A 109 -2.59 17.74 -9.92
N GLU A 110 -1.35 17.62 -10.40
CA GLU A 110 -0.75 16.34 -10.78
C GLU A 110 -0.73 15.37 -9.60
N ALA A 111 -0.38 15.85 -8.40
CA ALA A 111 -0.39 15.07 -7.18
C ALA A 111 -1.80 14.68 -6.75
N GLU A 112 -2.79 15.58 -6.84
CA GLU A 112 -4.19 15.26 -6.53
C GLU A 112 -4.72 14.16 -7.46
N GLU A 113 -4.48 14.26 -8.78
CA GLU A 113 -4.91 13.25 -9.74
C GLU A 113 -4.24 11.88 -9.47
N TRP A 114 -2.96 11.90 -9.12
CA TRP A 114 -2.24 10.67 -8.76
C TRP A 114 -2.77 10.07 -7.45
N GLN A 115 -2.95 10.90 -6.42
CA GLN A 115 -3.46 10.47 -5.12
C GLN A 115 -4.86 9.85 -5.22
N TYR A 116 -5.70 10.33 -6.13
CA TYR A 116 -6.99 9.70 -6.42
C TYR A 116 -6.84 8.24 -6.88
N VAL A 117 -5.87 7.96 -7.75
CA VAL A 117 -5.59 6.59 -8.23
C VAL A 117 -5.11 5.71 -7.07
N VAL A 118 -4.21 6.22 -6.23
CA VAL A 118 -3.69 5.52 -5.06
C VAL A 118 -4.81 5.20 -4.08
N ASN A 119 -5.64 6.19 -3.72
CA ASN A 119 -6.75 6.03 -2.77
C ASN A 119 -7.76 5.01 -3.27
N ARG A 120 -8.10 5.03 -4.57
CA ARG A 120 -9.01 4.04 -5.16
C ARG A 120 -8.48 2.61 -5.05
N GLU A 121 -7.17 2.41 -5.24
CA GLU A 121 -6.56 1.09 -5.08
C GLU A 121 -6.53 0.66 -3.61
N LEU A 122 -6.21 1.58 -2.69
CA LEU A 122 -6.29 1.32 -1.25
C LEU A 122 -7.69 0.91 -0.80
N GLU A 123 -8.73 1.61 -1.26
CA GLU A 123 -10.13 1.25 -0.99
C GLU A 123 -10.48 -0.14 -1.52
N ARG A 124 -9.99 -0.49 -2.73
CA ARG A 124 -10.20 -1.82 -3.31
C ARG A 124 -9.57 -2.90 -2.43
N LEU A 125 -8.34 -2.71 -1.97
CA LEU A 125 -7.63 -3.63 -1.10
C LEU A 125 -8.30 -3.73 0.29
N ALA A 126 -8.72 -2.61 0.86
CA ALA A 126 -9.44 -2.59 2.13
C ALA A 126 -10.76 -3.38 2.04
N ARG A 127 -11.54 -3.20 0.96
CA ARG A 127 -12.75 -4.00 0.72
C ARG A 127 -12.47 -5.49 0.62
N GLN A 128 -11.37 -5.88 -0.02
CA GLN A 128 -10.96 -7.29 -0.11
C GLN A 128 -10.71 -7.88 1.28
N VAL A 129 -9.97 -7.17 2.14
CA VAL A 129 -9.73 -7.63 3.51
C VAL A 129 -11.02 -7.70 4.32
N ARG A 130 -11.90 -6.70 4.20
CA ARG A 130 -13.22 -6.71 4.86
C ARG A 130 -14.05 -7.91 4.46
N ALA A 131 -14.09 -8.26 3.18
CA ALA A 131 -14.79 -9.43 2.68
C ALA A 131 -14.21 -10.73 3.28
N GLN A 132 -12.88 -10.83 3.39
CA GLN A 132 -12.22 -11.97 4.01
C GLN A 132 -12.55 -12.09 5.51
N ILE A 133 -12.52 -10.99 6.27
CA ILE A 133 -12.92 -10.97 7.69
C ILE A 133 -14.38 -11.41 7.84
N ALA A 134 -15.29 -10.90 7.00
CA ALA A 134 -16.70 -11.26 7.04
C ALA A 134 -16.93 -12.75 6.75
N ALA A 135 -16.22 -13.32 5.79
CA ALA A 135 -16.29 -14.74 5.46
C ALA A 135 -15.83 -15.62 6.64
N LEU A 136 -14.78 -15.22 7.36
CA LEU A 136 -14.30 -15.93 8.54
C LEU A 136 -15.33 -15.92 9.68
N HIS A 137 -16.00 -14.80 9.91
CA HIS A 137 -17.04 -14.71 10.94
C HIS A 137 -18.26 -15.59 10.63
N GLN A 138 -18.64 -15.70 9.35
CA GLN A 138 -19.71 -16.59 8.92
C GLN A 138 -19.32 -18.06 9.11
N ALA A 139 -18.08 -18.42 8.79
CA ALA A 139 -17.58 -19.78 8.97
C ALA A 139 -17.50 -20.22 10.44
N SER A 140 -17.17 -19.30 11.36
CA SER A 140 -17.13 -19.59 12.81
C SER A 140 -18.51 -19.64 13.48
N SER A 141 -19.57 -19.22 12.78
CA SER A 141 -20.96 -19.20 13.30
C SER A 141 -21.79 -20.40 12.80
N ALA A 142 -21.21 -21.25 11.96
CA ALA A 142 -21.83 -22.45 11.39
C ALA A 142 -21.30 -23.70 12.12
#